data_AF-A0A969F338-F1
#
_entry.id   AF-A0A969F338-F1
#
_cell.length_a   1.000
_cell.length_b   1.000
_cell.length_c   1.000
_cell.angle_alpha   90.00
_cell.angle_beta   90.00
_cell.angle_gamma   90.00
#
_symmetry.space_group_name_H-M   'P 1'
#
loop_
_entity.id
_entity.type
_entity.pdbx_description
1 polymer ?
#
loop_
_entity_poly.entity_id
_entity_poly.type
_entity_poly.pdbx_seq_one_letter_code
_entity_poly.pdbx_strand_id
1 'polypeptide(L)'
;MRSIDANCAWFNGDYAPGQAVTLGLKLLLAAKTVAVLAFGAAKAAPAKRMIEGSKSSECPASFLQRLVGAIVLLDEGAASMLNSRREPHRTLVGPHQHDPVVARQGAHGADHRRARG
;
A
#
# COMPACT_ATOMS: atom_id res chain seq x y z
N MET A 1 12.84 16.33 -1.98
CA MET A 1 13.49 15.69 -3.15
C MET A 1 12.57 15.85 -4.34
N ARG A 2 13.06 16.38 -5.47
CA ARG A 2 12.25 16.52 -6.68
C ARG A 2 12.22 15.19 -7.45
N SER A 3 11.26 15.03 -8.34
CA SER A 3 11.16 13.82 -9.19
C SER A 3 12.39 13.64 -10.10
N ILE A 4 13.03 14.74 -10.50
CA ILE A 4 14.24 14.70 -11.34
C ILE A 4 15.38 14.07 -10.54
N ASP A 5 15.70 14.62 -9.37
CA ASP A 5 16.80 14.16 -8.53
C ASP A 5 16.64 12.67 -8.14
N ALA A 6 15.40 12.21 -7.92
CA ALA A 6 15.09 10.83 -7.57
C ALA A 6 15.28 9.83 -8.73
N ASN A 7 15.19 10.31 -9.97
CA ASN A 7 15.15 9.48 -11.17
C ASN A 7 16.44 9.55 -11.99
N CYS A 8 17.32 10.54 -11.78
CA CYS A 8 18.55 10.73 -12.58
C CYS A 8 19.42 9.46 -12.67
N ALA A 9 19.49 8.66 -11.61
CA ALA A 9 20.25 7.40 -11.62
C ALA A 9 19.80 6.41 -12.70
N TRP A 10 18.54 6.51 -13.17
CA TRP A 10 18.01 5.69 -14.27
C TRP A 10 18.27 6.28 -15.67
N PHE A 11 18.91 7.45 -15.74
CA PHE A 11 19.21 8.22 -16.96
C PHE A 11 20.68 8.67 -16.94
N ASN A 12 21.58 7.72 -16.67
CA ASN A 12 23.05 7.92 -16.61
C ASN A 12 23.56 8.88 -15.52
N GLY A 13 22.70 9.29 -14.58
CA GLY A 13 23.08 10.14 -13.45
C GLY A 13 23.05 11.64 -13.74
N ASP A 14 23.09 12.05 -15.02
CA ASP A 14 23.29 13.44 -15.42
C ASP A 14 21.99 14.22 -15.68
N TYR A 15 20.89 13.52 -16.01
CA TYR A 15 19.60 14.17 -16.29
C TYR A 15 18.42 13.27 -15.93
N ALA A 16 17.21 13.81 -15.89
CA ALA A 16 15.96 13.04 -16.03
C ALA A 16 14.92 13.92 -16.76
N PRO A 17 13.92 13.35 -17.45
CA PRO A 17 12.88 14.14 -18.12
C PRO A 17 12.15 15.09 -17.17
N GLY A 18 12.06 16.37 -17.53
CA GLY A 18 11.36 17.39 -16.74
C GLY A 18 9.83 17.34 -16.85
N GLN A 19 9.29 16.54 -17.78
CA GLN A 19 7.87 16.38 -18.01
C GLN A 19 7.52 14.92 -18.25
N ALA A 20 6.30 14.53 -17.87
CA ALA A 20 5.75 13.20 -18.08
C ALA A 20 4.23 13.29 -18.26
N VAL A 21 3.67 12.35 -19.02
CA VAL A 21 2.22 12.15 -19.12
C VAL A 21 1.80 11.16 -18.04
N THR A 22 0.83 11.52 -17.22
CA THR A 22 0.31 10.67 -16.14
C THR A 22 -1.21 10.64 -16.14
N LEU A 23 -1.78 9.57 -15.60
CA LEU A 23 -3.21 9.52 -15.33
C LEU A 23 -3.59 10.56 -14.28
N GLY A 24 -4.64 11.33 -14.58
CA GLY A 24 -5.18 12.31 -13.63
C GLY A 24 -5.83 11.64 -12.42
N LEU A 25 -5.76 12.30 -11.27
CA LEU A 25 -6.36 11.81 -10.02
C LEU A 25 -7.86 11.49 -10.16
N LYS A 26 -8.60 12.28 -10.97
CA LYS A 26 -10.03 12.04 -11.24
C LYS A 26 -10.30 10.64 -11.82
N LEU A 27 -9.47 10.20 -12.77
CA LEU A 27 -9.59 8.88 -13.40
C LEU A 27 -9.24 7.78 -12.39
N LEU A 28 -8.17 7.99 -11.61
CA LEU A 28 -7.76 7.04 -10.57
C LEU A 28 -8.86 6.86 -9.50
N LEU A 29 -9.51 7.94 -9.07
CA LEU A 29 -10.59 7.90 -8.09
C LEU A 29 -11.92 7.34 -8.64
N ALA A 30 -12.09 7.29 -9.96
CA ALA A 30 -13.25 6.68 -10.61
C ALA A 30 -13.13 5.15 -10.76
N ALA A 31 -11.97 4.58 -10.42
CA ALA A 31 -11.76 3.13 -10.49
C ALA A 31 -12.62 2.40 -9.43
N LYS A 32 -13.15 1.23 -9.81
CA LYS A 32 -13.90 0.36 -8.88
C LYS A 32 -13.03 -0.11 -7.71
N THR A 33 -11.75 -0.36 -7.97
CA THR A 33 -10.78 -0.85 -6.99
C THR A 33 -9.43 -0.22 -7.29
N VAL A 34 -8.73 0.19 -6.23
CA VAL A 34 -7.37 0.75 -6.31
C VAL A 34 -6.51 0.00 -5.31
N ALA A 35 -5.43 -0.62 -5.78
CA ALA A 35 -4.43 -1.25 -4.92
C ALA A 35 -3.17 -0.38 -4.86
N VAL A 36 -2.72 -0.05 -3.64
CA VAL A 36 -1.47 0.66 -3.38
C VAL A 36 -0.51 -0.30 -2.69
N LEU A 37 0.70 -0.42 -3.24
CA LEU A 37 1.77 -1.22 -2.67
C LEU A 37 2.91 -0.29 -2.27
N ALA A 38 3.40 -0.41 -1.04
CA ALA A 38 4.57 0.34 -0.60
C ALA A 38 5.46 -0.52 0.30
N PHE A 39 6.77 -0.45 0.02
CA PHE A 39 7.79 -1.27 0.65
C PHE A 39 8.96 -0.42 1.15
N GLY A 40 9.52 -0.81 2.29
CA GLY A 40 10.69 -0.21 2.90
C GLY A 40 10.39 1.01 3.78
N ALA A 41 11.26 1.25 4.76
CA ALA A 41 11.15 2.32 5.75
C ALA A 41 11.09 3.73 5.13
N ALA A 42 11.69 3.94 3.96
CA ALA A 42 11.61 5.20 3.22
C ALA A 42 10.17 5.61 2.85
N LYS A 43 9.21 4.67 2.90
CA LYS A 43 7.79 4.90 2.61
C LYS A 43 6.93 5.09 3.86
N ALA A 44 7.48 4.95 5.06
CA ALA A 44 6.70 5.00 6.31
C ALA A 44 6.00 6.34 6.54
N ALA A 45 6.73 7.45 6.40
CA ALA A 45 6.14 8.78 6.58
C ALA A 45 5.07 9.11 5.52
N PRO A 46 5.30 8.88 4.20
CA PRO A 46 4.24 8.98 3.19
C PRO A 46 3.03 8.08 3.46
N ALA A 47 3.24 6.81 3.85
CA ALA A 47 2.16 5.88 4.16
C ALA A 47 1.30 6.38 5.33
N LYS A 48 1.93 6.87 6.40
CA LYS A 48 1.21 7.50 7.53
C LYS A 48 0.36 8.69 7.07
N ARG A 49 0.93 9.62 6.30
CA ARG A 49 0.16 10.77 5.78
C ARG A 49 -1.00 10.36 4.89
N MET A 50 -0.80 9.34 4.06
CA MET A 50 -1.84 8.80 3.19
C MET A 50 -2.98 8.16 3.97
N ILE A 51 -2.68 7.41 5.03
CA ILE A 51 -3.67 6.58 5.75
C ILE A 51 -4.32 7.32 6.91
N GLU A 52 -3.54 8.04 7.71
CA GLU A 52 -3.96 8.68 8.97
C GLU A 52 -3.99 10.21 8.88
N GLY A 53 -3.39 10.79 7.84
CA GLY A 53 -3.31 12.24 7.67
C GLY A 53 -4.57 12.88 7.09
N SER A 54 -4.63 14.20 7.16
CA SER A 54 -5.68 15.01 6.53
C SER A 54 -5.68 14.84 5.01
N LYS A 55 -6.87 14.80 4.41
CA LYS A 55 -7.04 14.75 2.96
C LYS A 55 -6.57 16.08 2.35
N SER A 56 -5.57 16.04 1.47
CA SER A 56 -4.93 17.24 0.92
C SER A 56 -4.32 16.99 -0.46
N SER A 57 -4.26 18.03 -1.30
CA SER A 57 -3.53 18.02 -2.58
C SER A 57 -2.02 17.84 -2.41
N GLU A 58 -1.47 18.19 -1.25
CA GLU A 58 -0.06 17.94 -0.88
C GLU A 58 0.24 16.44 -0.72
N CYS A 59 -0.78 15.63 -0.45
CA CYS A 59 -0.69 14.18 -0.43
C CYS A 59 -1.87 13.59 -1.22
N PRO A 60 -1.81 13.55 -2.56
CA PRO A 60 -2.95 13.11 -3.39
C PRO A 60 -3.49 11.73 -3.02
N ALA A 61 -2.62 10.82 -2.55
CA ALA A 61 -3.02 9.48 -2.13
C ALA A 61 -3.94 9.49 -0.88
N SER A 62 -3.96 10.56 -0.08
CA SER A 62 -4.89 10.71 1.06
C SER A 62 -6.37 10.71 0.63
N PHE A 63 -6.67 11.06 -0.62
CA PHE A 63 -8.04 10.99 -1.14
C PHE A 63 -8.55 9.54 -1.28
N LEU A 64 -7.66 8.53 -1.30
CA LEU A 64 -8.04 7.11 -1.31
C LEU A 64 -8.78 6.69 -0.05
N GLN A 65 -8.63 7.40 1.07
CA GLN A 65 -9.38 7.15 2.31
C GLN A 65 -10.90 7.19 2.12
N ARG A 66 -11.40 7.81 1.04
CA ARG A 66 -12.84 7.89 0.72
C ARG A 66 -13.34 6.72 -0.14
N LEU A 67 -12.43 5.96 -0.76
CA LEU A 67 -12.79 4.90 -1.69
C LEU A 67 -13.03 3.60 -0.93
N VAL A 68 -14.23 3.05 -1.06
CA VAL A 68 -14.58 1.73 -0.50
C VAL A 68 -13.72 0.62 -1.14
N GLY A 69 -13.28 0.80 -2.38
CA GLY A 69 -12.44 -0.15 -3.11
C GLY A 69 -10.93 0.07 -2.93
N ALA A 70 -10.47 0.84 -1.94
CA ALA A 70 -9.04 1.03 -1.72
C ALA A 70 -8.42 -0.12 -0.92
N ILE A 71 -7.36 -0.71 -1.46
CA ILE A 71 -6.55 -1.76 -0.83
C ILE A 71 -5.14 -1.20 -0.65
N VAL A 72 -4.59 -1.29 0.55
CA VAL A 72 -3.22 -0.81 0.84
C VAL A 72 -2.40 -1.95 1.43
N LEU A 73 -1.35 -2.34 0.71
CA LEU A 73 -0.42 -3.39 1.09
C LEU A 73 0.92 -2.75 1.46
N LEU A 74 1.34 -2.95 2.71
CA LEU A 74 2.58 -2.42 3.28
C LEU A 74 3.42 -3.56 3.82
N ASP A 75 4.75 -3.47 3.69
CA ASP A 75 5.65 -4.25 4.54
C ASP A 75 5.85 -3.59 5.91
N GLU A 76 6.57 -4.28 6.79
CA GLU A 76 6.86 -3.80 8.15
C GLU A 76 7.58 -2.45 8.14
N GLY A 77 8.53 -2.26 7.20
CA GLY A 77 9.25 -1.01 7.05
C GLY A 77 8.32 0.16 6.73
N ALA A 78 7.44 0.00 5.74
CA ALA A 78 6.48 1.02 5.33
C ALA A 78 5.35 1.22 6.35
N ALA A 79 5.05 0.23 7.20
CA ALA A 79 4.05 0.34 8.26
C ALA A 79 4.61 0.94 9.57
N SER A 80 5.93 1.06 9.71
CA SER A 80 6.63 1.36 10.98
C SER A 80 6.19 2.64 11.72
N MET A 81 5.57 3.60 11.04
CA MET A 81 5.14 4.88 11.63
C MET A 81 3.63 4.98 11.92
N LEU A 82 2.84 3.94 11.62
CA LEU A 82 1.39 3.93 11.84
C LEU A 82 1.08 3.79 13.34
N ASN A 83 0.08 4.54 13.82
CA ASN A 83 -0.16 4.72 15.26
C ASN A 83 -0.98 3.59 15.89
N SER A 84 -1.59 2.69 15.12
CA SER A 84 -2.30 1.55 15.69
C SER A 84 -2.24 0.34 14.78
N ARG A 85 -1.80 -0.77 15.37
CA ARG A 85 -1.89 -2.15 14.93
C ARG A 85 -3.35 -2.48 14.59
N ARG A 86 -3.83 -2.15 13.40
CA ARG A 86 -5.06 -2.73 12.84
C ARG A 86 -4.65 -4.05 12.20
N GLU A 87 -4.64 -5.10 13.02
CA GLU A 87 -4.40 -6.53 12.71
C GLU A 87 -3.23 -6.86 11.77
N PRO A 88 -2.31 -7.78 12.16
CA PRO A 88 -1.28 -8.23 11.25
C PRO A 88 -1.96 -8.86 10.02
N HIS A 89 -1.78 -8.23 8.85
CA HIS A 89 -2.25 -8.69 7.54
C HIS A 89 -3.73 -8.43 7.16
N ARG A 90 -4.30 -7.21 7.36
CA ARG A 90 -5.45 -6.74 6.54
C ARG A 90 -5.73 -5.23 6.71
N THR A 91 -5.21 -4.37 5.82
CA THR A 91 -5.73 -2.99 5.72
C THR A 91 -6.96 -2.97 4.80
N LEU A 92 -8.14 -3.21 5.39
CA LEU A 92 -9.44 -2.93 4.78
C LEU A 92 -9.74 -1.44 4.95
N VAL A 93 -9.85 -0.68 3.85
CA VAL A 93 -10.38 0.69 3.88
C VAL A 93 -11.81 0.67 3.33
N GLY A 94 -12.77 0.49 4.25
CA GLY A 94 -14.20 0.64 3.99
C GLY A 94 -15.04 -0.07 5.06
N PRO A 95 -16.15 0.54 5.54
CA PRO A 95 -17.11 -0.19 6.36
C PRO A 95 -17.86 -1.18 5.44
N HIS A 96 -18.11 -2.38 5.96
CA HIS A 96 -18.86 -3.48 5.35
C HIS A 96 -18.05 -4.53 4.59
N GLN A 97 -18.26 -5.75 5.08
CA GLN A 97 -17.59 -7.00 4.83
C GLN A 97 -18.18 -7.63 3.56
N HIS A 98 -17.43 -7.77 2.47
CA HIS A 98 -17.67 -8.83 1.48
C HIS A 98 -16.34 -9.22 0.82
N ASP A 99 -16.00 -10.51 0.91
CA ASP A 99 -14.74 -11.13 0.48
C ASP A 99 -14.39 -10.89 -1.00
N PRO A 100 -13.08 -10.95 -1.32
CA PRO A 100 -12.68 -12.11 -2.09
C PRO A 100 -11.47 -12.86 -1.49
N VAL A 101 -11.63 -14.18 -1.49
CA VAL A 101 -10.60 -15.20 -1.28
C VAL A 101 -9.44 -15.02 -2.26
N VAL A 102 -8.20 -15.34 -1.80
CA VAL A 102 -7.01 -15.93 -2.48
C VAL A 102 -5.75 -15.40 -1.74
N ALA A 103 -4.80 -16.20 -1.23
CA ALA A 103 -4.38 -17.56 -1.54
C ALA A 103 -4.09 -18.39 -0.28
N ARG A 104 -4.47 -19.67 -0.33
CA ARG A 104 -3.94 -20.74 0.53
C ARG A 104 -2.90 -21.53 -0.26
N GLN A 105 -1.79 -21.85 0.38
CA GLN A 105 -1.03 -23.12 0.35
C GLN A 105 0.12 -22.92 1.36
N GLY A 106 0.17 -23.60 2.51
CA GLY A 106 0.32 -25.05 2.73
C GLY A 106 1.82 -25.37 2.73
N ALA A 107 2.48 -25.88 3.78
CA ALA A 107 2.06 -26.87 4.75
C ALA A 107 2.84 -26.71 6.07
N HIS A 108 2.15 -26.83 7.22
CA HIS A 108 2.80 -27.25 8.47
C HIS A 108 2.55 -28.75 8.64
N GLY A 109 3.67 -29.48 8.76
CA GLY A 109 3.71 -30.92 8.97
C GLY A 109 2.95 -31.36 10.22
N ALA A 110 2.40 -32.57 10.09
CA ALA A 110 1.52 -33.26 11.00
C ALA A 110 2.10 -33.48 12.41
N ASP A 111 1.23 -33.40 13.42
CA ASP A 111 1.37 -34.20 14.64
C ASP A 111 0.06 -34.95 14.94
N HIS A 112 0.03 -36.23 14.56
CA HIS A 112 -0.91 -37.22 15.05
C HIS A 112 -0.17 -38.52 15.29
N ARG A 113 0.37 -38.70 16.49
CA ARG A 113 0.56 -40.04 17.08
C ARG A 113 -0.25 -40.19 18.37
N ARG A 114 -1.51 -40.58 18.20
CA ARG A 114 -2.22 -41.46 19.15
C ARG A 114 -2.69 -42.70 18.39
N ALA A 115 -1.94 -43.78 18.53
CA ALA A 115 -2.42 -45.13 18.36
C ALA A 115 -1.48 -46.07 19.13
N ARG A 116 -2.10 -47.01 19.86
CA ARG A 116 -1.56 -48.18 20.60
C ARG A 116 -1.41 -48.00 22.11
N GLY A 117 -2.13 -48.84 22.85
CA GLY A 117 -2.05 -49.06 24.30
C GLY A 117 -3.42 -49.25 24.89
#